data_AF-A0A849U2A0-F1
#
_entry.id   AF-A0A849U2A0-F1
#
_cell.length_a   1.000
_cell.length_b   1.000
_cell.length_c   1.000
_cell.angle_alpha   90.00
_cell.angle_beta   90.00
_cell.angle_gamma   90.00
#
_symmetry.space_group_name_H-M   'P 1'
#
loop_
_entity.id
_entity.type
_entity.pdbx_description
1 polymer ?
#
loop_
_entity_poly.entity_id
_entity_poly.type
_entity_poly.pdbx_seq_one_letter_code
_entity_poly.pdbx_strand_id
1 'polypeptide(L)'
;MPLSDQQGVIVTDGNERSALAVTRSLGRRGIPVYVGAENGRSLAGMSRYCQGSFVYPSPWQSPDRYVACLIEQARLHDAAALFPMTDLAVELLGTPEVRVYAGFAIPLPSLEQYHALSDKYRLMQWAQSNGIPIPETHFVVGGDVSSILPALDRWPVVVKPGRSLVRARGAVKKTSVLYARNADELCRLYAEHAELREPSLIQSRVVGHGEGVFGLFERGQARALFAHRRLREKPPSGGVSVLRESIALPEPMTKYARTIAESVHWHGVAMMEFKVDWQGVPHLMEVNGRFWGSLQLAVDSGIDFPWLLYQLAVTGRVSEPAPYRIGVRSRWWLGDMDHLLLRLRKSESELSLPPGSPSRLATIVSFLNVFDLRTKPEVLKLGDLGPGLHEIKVYLQSLSASIGPALARRLMAIRYATANAVWKFGLGLGLHRRRMKRKLSGRIQTVLVLCKGNVCRSPFAERYLAQHANAQGLPLQVLSAGLDTTAHEPAYPLAIVTASQYDLDLNTHRTTIISTELVERSDLILVMELVHNTMLFRKFPEACKKTFLLGHFSPRPVTQIRDPYGGTRQEFEQCYALIGQACDGLLGQLTDQFTK
;
A
#
# COMPACT_ATOMS: atom_id res chain seq x y z
N MET A 1 21.34 -21.23 -35.39
CA MET A 1 22.29 -20.14 -35.16
C MET A 1 22.96 -20.37 -33.81
N PRO A 2 24.29 -20.25 -33.71
CA PRO A 2 24.99 -20.36 -32.43
C PRO A 2 24.53 -19.26 -31.46
N LEU A 3 24.58 -19.55 -30.16
CA LEU A 3 24.05 -18.74 -29.06
C LEU A 3 24.74 -17.36 -28.87
N SER A 4 25.81 -17.06 -29.61
CA SER A 4 26.66 -15.87 -29.40
C SER A 4 26.31 -14.64 -30.25
N ASP A 5 25.35 -14.73 -31.19
CA ASP A 5 24.98 -13.63 -32.11
C ASP A 5 23.60 -13.02 -31.83
N GLN A 6 22.95 -13.37 -30.71
CA GLN A 6 21.58 -12.90 -30.43
C GLN A 6 21.61 -11.63 -29.58
N GLN A 7 21.08 -10.53 -30.14
CA GLN A 7 20.98 -9.23 -29.50
C GLN A 7 20.09 -9.25 -28.24
N GLY A 8 20.39 -8.36 -27.29
CA GLY A 8 19.77 -8.38 -25.96
C GLY A 8 18.32 -7.87 -25.91
N VAL A 9 17.69 -7.99 -24.74
CA VAL A 9 16.37 -7.42 -24.45
C VAL A 9 16.39 -6.65 -23.14
N ILE A 10 15.86 -5.42 -23.16
CA ILE A 10 15.54 -4.65 -21.96
C ILE A 10 14.14 -5.01 -21.46
N VAL A 11 14.00 -5.33 -20.18
CA VAL A 11 12.71 -5.62 -19.51
C VAL A 11 12.48 -4.58 -18.41
N THR A 12 11.39 -3.83 -18.48
CA THR A 12 11.03 -2.83 -17.46
C THR A 12 10.34 -3.48 -16.25
N ASP A 13 10.14 -2.70 -15.18
CA ASP A 13 9.34 -3.06 -14.00
C ASP A 13 9.69 -4.43 -13.44
N GLY A 14 10.98 -4.67 -13.17
CA GLY A 14 11.50 -5.98 -12.76
C GLY A 14 10.87 -6.60 -11.51
N ASN A 15 10.01 -5.89 -10.77
CA ASN A 15 9.23 -6.45 -9.66
C ASN A 15 7.93 -7.14 -10.11
N GLU A 16 7.53 -6.99 -11.37
CA GLU A 16 6.37 -7.65 -11.93
C GLU A 16 6.62 -9.14 -12.20
N ARG A 17 5.62 -9.98 -11.95
CA ARG A 17 5.71 -11.43 -12.24
C ARG A 17 5.79 -11.72 -13.73
N SER A 18 5.19 -10.88 -14.57
CA SER A 18 5.36 -10.92 -16.03
C SER A 18 6.82 -10.69 -16.42
N ALA A 19 7.51 -9.72 -15.81
CA ALA A 19 8.92 -9.44 -16.04
C ALA A 19 9.79 -10.67 -15.75
N LEU A 20 9.52 -11.36 -14.63
CA LEU A 20 10.22 -12.60 -14.28
C LEU A 20 9.96 -13.72 -15.30
N ALA A 21 8.71 -13.88 -15.76
CA ALA A 21 8.36 -14.88 -16.77
C ALA A 21 9.05 -14.61 -18.12
N VAL A 22 9.10 -13.35 -18.56
CA VAL A 22 9.86 -12.91 -19.75
C VAL A 22 11.35 -13.22 -19.58
N THR A 23 11.94 -12.81 -18.46
CA THR A 23 13.36 -13.01 -18.15
C THR A 23 13.75 -14.48 -18.21
N ARG A 24 12.94 -15.34 -17.59
CA ARG A 24 13.15 -16.80 -17.62
C ARG A 24 13.01 -17.37 -19.01
N SER A 25 11.99 -16.96 -19.77
CA SER A 25 11.74 -17.51 -21.10
C SER A 25 12.90 -17.20 -22.06
N LEU A 26 13.29 -15.93 -22.13
CA LEU A 26 14.30 -15.44 -23.07
C LEU A 26 15.70 -15.87 -22.65
N GLY A 27 16.05 -15.73 -21.36
CA GLY A 27 17.37 -16.13 -20.87
C GLY A 27 17.62 -17.64 -20.95
N ARG A 28 16.58 -18.49 -20.85
CA ARG A 28 16.70 -19.95 -21.12
C ARG A 28 17.08 -20.27 -22.56
N ARG A 29 16.79 -19.36 -23.49
CA ARG A 29 17.14 -19.48 -24.92
C ARG A 29 18.50 -18.87 -25.25
N GLY A 30 19.19 -18.33 -24.25
CA GLY A 30 20.47 -17.64 -24.44
C GLY A 30 20.34 -16.19 -24.91
N ILE A 31 19.13 -15.61 -24.94
CA ILE A 31 18.95 -14.18 -25.19
C ILE A 31 19.43 -13.41 -23.96
N PRO A 32 20.38 -12.46 -24.09
CA PRO A 32 20.79 -11.61 -22.97
C PRO A 32 19.60 -10.76 -22.48
N VAL A 33 19.21 -10.91 -21.22
CA VAL A 33 18.10 -10.13 -20.62
C VAL A 33 18.62 -9.16 -19.56
N TYR A 34 18.34 -7.87 -19.76
CA TYR A 34 18.68 -6.82 -18.81
C TYR A 34 17.43 -6.25 -18.16
N VAL A 35 17.37 -6.29 -16.83
CA VAL A 35 16.16 -5.96 -16.07
C VAL A 35 16.30 -4.61 -15.38
N GLY A 36 15.41 -3.67 -15.73
CA GLY A 36 15.29 -2.39 -15.06
C GLY A 36 14.25 -2.40 -13.93
N ALA A 37 14.53 -1.70 -12.82
CA ALA A 37 13.54 -1.41 -11.79
C ALA A 37 13.83 -0.08 -11.07
N GLU A 38 12.86 0.47 -10.34
CA GLU A 38 13.08 1.68 -9.50
C GLU A 38 14.05 1.43 -8.32
N ASN A 39 14.28 0.16 -7.96
CA ASN A 39 15.14 -0.24 -6.86
C ASN A 39 16.20 -1.25 -7.32
N GLY A 40 17.39 -1.23 -6.70
CA GLY A 40 18.56 -2.00 -7.15
C GLY A 40 18.46 -3.54 -7.10
N ARG A 41 17.52 -4.12 -6.35
CA ARG A 41 17.22 -5.56 -6.43
C ARG A 41 15.74 -5.75 -6.73
N SER A 42 15.44 -6.44 -7.82
CA SER A 42 14.08 -6.69 -8.29
C SER A 42 13.77 -8.18 -8.40
N LEU A 43 12.49 -8.54 -8.41
CA LEU A 43 12.05 -9.94 -8.52
C LEU A 43 12.68 -10.68 -9.72
N ALA A 44 12.61 -10.07 -10.90
CA ALA A 44 13.15 -10.60 -12.15
C ALA A 44 14.68 -10.51 -12.21
N GLY A 45 15.27 -9.43 -11.66
CA GLY A 45 16.72 -9.25 -11.61
C GLY A 45 17.44 -10.27 -10.72
N MET A 46 16.74 -10.90 -9.79
CA MET A 46 17.26 -11.99 -8.96
C MET A 46 17.24 -13.35 -9.67
N SER A 47 16.71 -13.44 -10.89
CA SER A 47 16.70 -14.68 -11.68
C SER A 47 18.08 -14.98 -12.22
N ARG A 48 18.48 -16.25 -12.20
CA ARG A 48 19.74 -16.69 -12.85
C ARG A 48 19.76 -16.51 -14.37
N TYR A 49 18.59 -16.26 -14.97
CA TYR A 49 18.42 -16.00 -16.40
C TYR A 49 18.47 -14.50 -16.72
N CYS A 50 18.67 -13.65 -15.71
CA CYS A 50 18.97 -12.24 -15.89
C CYS A 50 20.48 -12.07 -16.10
N GLN A 51 20.87 -11.42 -17.20
CA GLN A 51 22.27 -11.12 -17.53
C GLN A 51 22.79 -9.92 -16.73
N GLY A 52 21.94 -8.91 -16.51
CA GLY A 52 22.28 -7.71 -15.76
C GLY A 52 21.05 -6.97 -15.28
N SER A 53 21.21 -6.14 -14.26
CA SER A 53 20.12 -5.31 -13.72
C SER A 53 20.59 -3.86 -13.61
N PHE A 54 19.66 -2.93 -13.79
CA PHE A 54 19.92 -1.50 -13.66
C PHE A 54 18.76 -0.79 -12.96
N VAL A 55 19.04 0.41 -12.44
CA VAL A 55 18.05 1.24 -11.75
C VAL A 55 17.67 2.42 -12.63
N TYR A 56 16.37 2.67 -12.77
CA TYR A 56 15.86 3.84 -13.47
C TYR A 56 15.13 4.81 -12.53
N PRO A 57 15.06 6.10 -12.87
CA PRO A 57 14.21 7.07 -12.16
C PRO A 57 12.74 6.67 -12.17
N SER A 58 11.99 7.06 -11.13
CA SER A 58 10.58 6.71 -11.03
C SER A 58 9.78 7.21 -12.25
N PRO A 59 9.07 6.35 -12.99
CA PRO A 59 8.23 6.76 -14.12
C PRO A 59 7.06 7.66 -13.68
N TRP A 60 6.70 7.62 -12.39
CA TRP A 60 5.65 8.46 -11.80
C TRP A 60 6.12 9.88 -11.50
N GLN A 61 7.40 10.06 -11.18
CA GLN A 61 7.95 11.36 -10.73
C GLN A 61 8.80 12.03 -11.80
N SER A 62 9.46 11.27 -12.67
CA SER A 62 10.40 11.77 -13.67
C SER A 62 10.30 10.97 -14.97
N PRO A 63 9.16 11.04 -15.69
CA PRO A 63 8.88 10.23 -16.87
C PRO A 63 9.92 10.40 -17.99
N ASP A 64 10.36 11.63 -18.26
CA ASP A 64 11.34 11.88 -19.34
C ASP A 64 12.71 11.27 -19.01
N ARG A 65 13.15 11.36 -17.74
CA ARG A 65 14.40 10.74 -17.29
C ARG A 65 14.30 9.21 -17.26
N TYR A 66 13.13 8.67 -16.95
CA TYR A 66 12.85 7.24 -17.04
C TYR A 66 13.03 6.74 -18.49
N VAL A 67 12.40 7.40 -19.46
CA VAL A 67 12.52 7.04 -20.88
C VAL A 67 13.97 7.18 -21.37
N ALA A 68 14.63 8.29 -21.05
CA ALA A 68 16.03 8.52 -21.46
C ALA A 68 16.97 7.44 -20.91
N CYS A 69 16.82 7.08 -19.63
CA CYS A 69 17.59 6.01 -19.00
C CYS A 69 17.39 4.67 -19.72
N LEU A 70 16.14 4.32 -20.06
CA LEU A 70 15.86 3.07 -20.77
C LEU A 70 16.50 3.01 -22.17
N ILE A 71 16.46 4.12 -22.91
CA ILE A 71 17.10 4.21 -24.23
C ILE A 71 18.63 4.08 -24.10
N GLU A 72 19.22 4.75 -23.12
CA GLU A 72 20.66 4.66 -22.84
C GLU A 72 21.07 3.23 -22.50
N GLN A 73 20.32 2.55 -21.63
CA GLN A 73 20.59 1.17 -21.24
C GLN A 73 20.40 0.19 -22.40
N ALA A 74 19.40 0.40 -23.25
CA ALA A 74 19.23 -0.40 -24.46
C ALA A 74 20.43 -0.28 -25.41
N ARG A 75 20.97 0.93 -25.59
CA ARG A 75 22.18 1.16 -26.41
C ARG A 75 23.44 0.57 -25.77
N LEU A 76 23.63 0.79 -24.47
CA LEU A 76 24.78 0.27 -23.72
C LEU A 76 24.89 -1.25 -23.81
N HIS A 77 23.76 -1.95 -23.88
CA HIS A 77 23.68 -3.39 -23.87
C HIS A 77 23.38 -4.03 -25.23
N ASP A 78 23.44 -3.25 -26.32
CA ASP A 78 23.11 -3.68 -27.69
C ASP A 78 21.80 -4.49 -27.75
N ALA A 79 20.76 -3.94 -27.12
CA ALA A 79 19.46 -4.57 -27.05
C ALA A 79 18.69 -4.37 -28.36
N ALA A 80 18.23 -5.46 -28.97
CA ALA A 80 17.37 -5.41 -30.14
C ALA A 80 15.92 -5.07 -29.81
N ALA A 81 15.50 -5.28 -28.55
CA ALA A 81 14.15 -4.97 -28.13
C ALA A 81 14.04 -4.47 -26.69
N LEU A 82 12.98 -3.69 -26.43
CA LEU A 82 12.58 -3.23 -25.10
C LEU A 82 11.13 -3.62 -24.84
N PHE A 83 10.92 -4.40 -23.78
CA PHE A 83 9.59 -4.88 -23.41
C PHE A 83 9.07 -4.13 -22.17
N PRO A 84 8.04 -3.28 -22.32
CA PRO A 84 7.38 -2.65 -21.19
C PRO A 84 6.43 -3.63 -20.49
N MET A 85 6.44 -3.61 -19.16
CA MET A 85 5.69 -4.58 -18.35
C MET A 85 4.43 -4.00 -17.72
N THR A 86 4.27 -2.67 -17.69
CA THR A 86 3.17 -1.97 -17.02
C THR A 86 2.46 -1.00 -17.96
N ASP A 87 1.20 -0.65 -17.64
CA ASP A 87 0.40 0.29 -18.43
C ASP A 87 1.08 1.67 -18.53
N LEU A 88 1.71 2.13 -17.44
CA LEU A 88 2.45 3.39 -17.45
C LEU A 88 3.67 3.32 -18.37
N ALA A 89 4.41 2.20 -18.37
CA ALA A 89 5.52 2.01 -19.30
C ALA A 89 5.04 2.01 -20.76
N VAL A 90 3.88 1.39 -21.06
CA VAL A 90 3.27 1.43 -22.40
C VAL A 90 2.90 2.85 -22.81
N GLU A 91 2.28 3.64 -21.93
CA GLU A 91 1.92 5.04 -22.19
C GLU A 91 3.17 5.89 -22.52
N LEU A 92 4.24 5.74 -21.75
CA LEU A 92 5.46 6.55 -21.91
C LEU A 92 6.29 6.14 -23.13
N LEU A 93 6.42 4.83 -23.38
CA LEU A 93 7.25 4.29 -24.46
C LEU A 93 6.50 4.15 -25.79
N GLY A 94 5.18 4.23 -25.76
CA GLY A 94 4.32 4.10 -26.93
C GLY A 94 4.30 5.35 -27.83
N THR A 95 4.85 6.47 -27.36
CA THR A 95 4.84 7.76 -28.08
C THR A 95 5.60 7.67 -29.42
N PRO A 96 5.12 8.33 -30.49
CA PRO A 96 5.76 8.29 -31.80
C PRO A 96 7.23 8.72 -31.74
N GLU A 97 7.55 9.73 -30.95
CA GLU A 97 8.89 10.28 -30.80
C GLU A 97 9.85 9.20 -30.27
N VAL A 98 9.48 8.52 -29.17
CA VAL A 98 10.32 7.48 -28.58
C VAL A 98 10.56 6.33 -29.55
N ARG A 99 9.53 5.91 -30.30
CA ARG A 99 9.65 4.81 -31.27
C ARG A 99 10.59 5.13 -32.43
N VAL A 100 10.56 6.37 -32.92
CA VAL A 100 11.43 6.79 -34.03
C VAL A 100 12.89 6.88 -33.59
N TYR A 101 13.16 7.37 -32.38
CA TYR A 101 14.53 7.62 -31.90
C TYR A 101 15.20 6.44 -31.18
N ALA A 102 14.45 5.39 -30.84
CA ALA A 102 14.97 4.26 -30.08
C ALA A 102 16.13 3.55 -30.79
N GLY A 103 16.00 3.28 -32.09
CA GLY A 103 16.97 2.47 -32.85
C GLY A 103 16.92 0.96 -32.52
N PHE A 104 15.89 0.53 -31.77
CA PHE A 104 15.60 -0.86 -31.41
C PHE A 104 14.07 -1.07 -31.36
N ALA A 105 13.62 -2.32 -31.35
CA ALA A 105 12.20 -2.64 -31.40
C ALA A 105 11.49 -2.43 -30.04
N ILE A 106 10.37 -1.72 -30.06
CA ILE A 106 9.44 -1.64 -28.92
C ILE A 106 8.11 -2.25 -29.39
N PRO A 107 7.89 -3.57 -29.20
CA PRO A 107 6.81 -4.31 -29.85
C PRO A 107 5.47 -4.10 -29.17
N LEU A 108 4.97 -2.87 -29.31
CA LEU A 108 3.74 -2.37 -28.74
C LEU A 108 2.75 -1.96 -29.84
N PRO A 109 1.44 -2.06 -29.58
CA PRO A 109 0.42 -1.39 -30.42
C PRO A 109 0.64 0.13 -30.40
N SER A 110 0.17 0.88 -31.40
CA SER A 110 0.18 2.35 -31.31
C SER A 110 -0.61 2.82 -30.08
N LEU A 111 -0.33 4.03 -29.56
CA LEU A 111 -1.09 4.54 -28.41
C LEU A 111 -2.59 4.67 -28.70
N GLU A 112 -2.95 5.01 -29.94
CA GLU A 112 -4.34 5.02 -30.39
C GLU A 112 -4.99 3.64 -30.28
N GLN A 113 -4.32 2.61 -30.81
CA GLN A 113 -4.78 1.21 -30.69
C GLN A 113 -4.89 0.80 -29.22
N TYR A 114 -3.86 1.11 -28.42
CA TYR A 114 -3.83 0.81 -26.99
C TYR A 114 -5.00 1.47 -26.25
N HIS A 115 -5.26 2.77 -26.47
CA HIS A 115 -6.37 3.49 -25.84
C HIS A 115 -7.73 3.00 -26.29
N ALA A 116 -7.87 2.56 -27.54
CA ALA A 116 -9.13 2.01 -28.05
C ALA A 116 -9.60 0.75 -27.28
N LEU A 117 -8.67 -0.08 -26.80
CA LEU A 117 -9.02 -1.30 -26.04
C LEU A 117 -8.80 -1.18 -24.53
N SER A 118 -7.86 -0.35 -24.07
CA SER A 118 -7.55 -0.19 -22.63
C SER A 118 -8.53 0.72 -21.89
N ASP A 119 -9.20 1.64 -22.60
CA ASP A 119 -10.27 2.47 -22.07
C ASP A 119 -11.55 1.64 -21.93
N LYS A 120 -11.89 1.28 -20.70
CA LYS A 120 -13.06 0.47 -20.36
C LYS A 120 -14.37 1.13 -20.78
N TYR A 121 -14.44 2.47 -20.81
CA TYR A 121 -15.64 3.16 -21.24
C TYR A 121 -15.89 2.91 -22.72
N ARG A 122 -14.87 3.22 -23.55
CA ARG A 122 -14.95 3.06 -25.01
C ARG A 122 -15.07 1.59 -25.42
N LEU A 123 -14.29 0.71 -24.80
CA LEU A 123 -14.32 -0.72 -25.05
C LEU A 123 -15.72 -1.30 -24.80
N MET A 124 -16.35 -0.96 -23.66
CA MET A 124 -17.66 -1.52 -23.31
C MET A 124 -18.76 -1.00 -24.24
N GLN A 125 -18.73 0.27 -24.63
CA GLN A 125 -19.65 0.82 -25.65
C GLN A 125 -19.48 0.07 -26.97
N TRP A 126 -18.24 -0.06 -27.44
CA TRP A 126 -17.95 -0.75 -28.68
C TRP A 126 -18.39 -2.23 -28.63
N ALA A 127 -18.08 -2.93 -27.53
CA ALA A 127 -18.47 -4.33 -27.34
C ALA A 127 -19.99 -4.51 -27.37
N GLN A 128 -20.74 -3.63 -26.69
CA GLN A 128 -22.20 -3.64 -26.70
C GLN A 128 -22.76 -3.43 -28.10
N SER A 129 -22.25 -2.45 -28.86
CA SER A 129 -22.69 -2.19 -30.24
C SER A 129 -22.36 -3.33 -31.22
N ASN A 130 -21.38 -4.18 -30.90
CA ASN A 130 -20.95 -5.31 -31.73
C ASN A 130 -21.46 -6.66 -31.21
N GLY A 131 -22.41 -6.67 -30.26
CA GLY A 131 -23.04 -7.89 -29.76
C GLY A 131 -22.11 -8.80 -28.96
N ILE A 132 -21.02 -8.25 -28.40
CA ILE A 132 -20.18 -8.97 -27.43
C ILE A 132 -20.79 -8.76 -26.04
N PRO A 133 -21.19 -9.83 -25.32
CA PRO A 133 -21.78 -9.68 -24.00
C PRO A 133 -20.85 -8.93 -23.05
N ILE A 134 -21.40 -7.95 -22.35
CA ILE A 134 -20.76 -7.20 -21.26
C ILE A 134 -21.65 -7.31 -20.02
N PRO A 135 -21.15 -6.98 -18.81
CA PRO A 135 -22.04 -6.73 -17.69
C PRO A 135 -23.07 -5.65 -18.06
N GLU A 136 -24.27 -5.72 -17.50
CA GLU A 136 -25.22 -4.61 -17.62
C GLU A 136 -24.53 -3.33 -17.15
N THR A 137 -24.47 -2.34 -18.04
CA THR A 137 -23.59 -1.17 -17.88
C THR A 137 -24.37 0.11 -18.12
N HIS A 138 -24.28 1.04 -17.17
CA HIS A 138 -24.66 2.43 -17.34
C HIS A 138 -23.40 3.26 -17.53
N PHE A 139 -23.37 4.02 -18.62
CA PHE A 139 -22.26 4.90 -18.98
C PHE A 139 -22.47 6.28 -18.39
N VAL A 140 -21.50 6.76 -17.61
CA VAL A 140 -21.58 8.05 -16.92
C VAL A 140 -20.58 9.02 -17.54
N VAL A 141 -21.07 10.20 -17.92
CA VAL A 141 -20.25 11.30 -18.45
C VAL A 141 -20.39 12.49 -17.51
N GLY A 142 -19.27 13.10 -17.11
CA GLY A 142 -19.28 14.27 -16.22
C GLY A 142 -19.57 13.97 -14.75
N GLY A 143 -19.75 12.70 -14.38
CA GLY A 143 -19.96 12.26 -13.00
C GLY A 143 -21.37 12.48 -12.44
N ASP A 144 -22.35 12.84 -13.27
CA ASP A 144 -23.74 12.95 -12.86
C ASP A 144 -24.43 11.58 -12.90
N VAL A 145 -24.83 11.09 -11.72
CA VAL A 145 -25.52 9.80 -11.56
C VAL A 145 -27.02 9.96 -11.35
N SER A 146 -27.54 11.19 -11.22
CA SER A 146 -28.93 11.47 -10.83
C SER A 146 -29.95 10.85 -11.77
N SER A 147 -29.69 10.91 -13.08
CA SER A 147 -30.53 10.33 -14.14
C SER A 147 -30.47 8.79 -14.20
N ILE A 148 -29.41 8.19 -13.66
CA ILE A 148 -29.16 6.74 -13.69
C ILE A 148 -29.73 6.05 -12.47
N LEU A 149 -29.73 6.72 -11.30
CA LEU A 149 -30.21 6.16 -10.04
C LEU A 149 -31.58 5.46 -10.12
N PRO A 150 -32.60 6.01 -10.80
CA PRO A 150 -33.92 5.35 -10.88
C PRO A 150 -33.89 4.02 -11.65
N ALA A 151 -32.90 3.81 -12.53
CA ALA A 151 -32.76 2.59 -13.32
C ALA A 151 -31.99 1.48 -12.59
N LEU A 152 -31.35 1.77 -11.44
CA LEU A 152 -30.57 0.79 -10.69
C LEU A 152 -31.45 0.00 -9.71
N ASP A 153 -31.84 -1.22 -10.11
CA ASP A 153 -32.68 -2.11 -9.31
C ASP A 153 -31.89 -3.16 -8.50
N ARG A 154 -30.60 -3.37 -8.83
CA ARG A 154 -29.74 -4.42 -8.25
C ARG A 154 -28.49 -3.84 -7.58
N TRP A 155 -28.30 -4.23 -6.32
CA TRP A 155 -27.16 -3.82 -5.50
C TRP A 155 -26.41 -5.04 -4.93
N PRO A 156 -25.09 -4.96 -4.68
CA PRO A 156 -24.21 -3.82 -4.94
C PRO A 156 -23.84 -3.67 -6.43
N VAL A 157 -23.57 -2.43 -6.85
CA VAL A 157 -23.03 -2.11 -8.18
C VAL A 157 -21.51 -1.95 -8.15
N VAL A 158 -20.88 -2.18 -9.30
CA VAL A 158 -19.44 -2.01 -9.51
C VAL A 158 -19.21 -0.69 -10.24
N VAL A 159 -18.45 0.21 -9.62
CA VAL A 159 -18.16 1.54 -10.18
C VAL A 159 -16.72 1.57 -10.67
N LYS A 160 -16.51 1.92 -11.93
CA LYS A 160 -15.21 1.87 -12.60
C LYS A 160 -14.92 3.19 -13.32
N PRO A 161 -13.79 3.85 -13.06
CA PRO A 161 -13.26 4.86 -13.97
C PRO A 161 -12.99 4.23 -15.36
N GLY A 162 -13.18 4.98 -16.44
CA GLY A 162 -12.96 4.48 -17.80
C GLY A 162 -11.50 4.07 -18.04
N ARG A 163 -10.55 4.82 -17.50
CA ARG A 163 -9.11 4.57 -17.67
C ARG A 163 -8.45 4.11 -16.37
N SER A 164 -7.49 3.20 -16.49
CA SER A 164 -6.66 2.70 -15.37
C SER A 164 -5.66 3.74 -14.85
N LEU A 165 -5.36 4.75 -15.68
CA LEU A 165 -4.47 5.88 -15.38
C LEU A 165 -5.21 7.18 -15.71
N VAL A 166 -5.26 8.09 -14.75
CA VAL A 166 -5.85 9.43 -14.92
C VAL A 166 -4.86 10.48 -14.49
N ARG A 167 -4.85 11.63 -15.18
CA ARG A 167 -4.02 12.76 -14.81
C ARG A 167 -4.84 13.69 -13.91
N ALA A 168 -4.47 13.78 -12.63
CA ALA A 168 -5.11 14.64 -11.65
C ALA A 168 -4.08 15.64 -11.11
N ARG A 169 -4.37 16.95 -11.23
CA ARG A 169 -3.52 18.05 -10.72
C ARG A 169 -2.05 17.94 -11.17
N GLY A 170 -1.82 17.57 -12.44
CA GLY A 170 -0.49 17.43 -13.02
C GLY A 170 0.20 16.08 -12.79
N ALA A 171 -0.26 15.25 -11.85
CA ALA A 171 0.29 13.92 -11.57
C ALA A 171 -0.56 12.81 -12.18
N VAL A 172 0.07 11.73 -12.65
CA VAL A 172 -0.62 10.51 -13.09
C VAL A 172 -0.94 9.66 -11.87
N LYS A 173 -2.20 9.24 -11.72
CA LYS A 173 -2.67 8.39 -10.63
C LYS A 173 -3.30 7.11 -11.19
N LYS A 174 -3.05 5.98 -10.51
CA LYS A 174 -3.72 4.71 -10.78
C LYS A 174 -5.13 4.73 -10.21
N THR A 175 -6.11 4.31 -11.00
CA THR A 175 -7.49 4.18 -10.55
C THR A 175 -7.76 2.81 -9.95
N SER A 176 -8.86 2.70 -9.21
CA SER A 176 -9.31 1.45 -8.60
C SER A 176 -10.79 1.19 -8.89
N VAL A 177 -11.16 -0.09 -8.94
CA VAL A 177 -12.56 -0.50 -8.96
C VAL A 177 -13.18 -0.24 -7.58
N LEU A 178 -14.35 0.37 -7.57
CA LEU A 178 -15.12 0.73 -6.38
C LEU A 178 -16.45 -0.03 -6.36
N TYR A 179 -17.08 -0.10 -5.20
CA TYR A 179 -18.38 -0.77 -5.01
C TYR A 179 -19.30 0.16 -4.24
N ALA A 180 -20.56 0.26 -4.68
CA ALA A 180 -21.61 0.94 -3.94
C ALA A 180 -22.73 -0.05 -3.61
N ARG A 181 -23.18 -0.08 -2.35
CA ARG A 181 -24.22 -1.00 -1.87
C ARG A 181 -25.62 -0.41 -1.93
N ASN A 182 -25.73 0.89 -2.14
CA ASN A 182 -26.97 1.64 -2.27
C ASN A 182 -26.72 2.99 -2.96
N ALA A 183 -27.80 3.71 -3.26
CA ALA A 183 -27.77 5.02 -3.91
C ALA A 183 -26.90 6.05 -3.17
N ASP A 184 -27.02 6.13 -1.84
CA ASP A 184 -26.26 7.12 -1.04
C ASP A 184 -24.75 6.86 -1.09
N GLU A 185 -24.34 5.59 -1.06
CA GLU A 185 -22.94 5.21 -1.27
C GLU A 185 -22.46 5.58 -2.67
N LEU A 186 -23.27 5.34 -3.69
CA LEU A 186 -22.93 5.69 -5.08
C LEU A 186 -22.72 7.20 -5.25
N CYS A 187 -23.65 8.01 -4.76
CA CYS A 187 -23.53 9.48 -4.79
C CYS A 187 -22.28 9.97 -4.06
N ARG A 188 -21.97 9.41 -2.88
CA ARG A 188 -20.74 9.75 -2.14
C ARG A 188 -19.48 9.39 -2.92
N LEU A 189 -19.43 8.22 -3.56
CA LEU A 189 -18.28 7.85 -4.39
C LEU A 189 -18.02 8.88 -5.49
N TYR A 190 -19.05 9.29 -6.23
CA TYR A 190 -18.92 10.30 -7.29
C TYR A 190 -18.57 11.71 -6.77
N ALA A 191 -18.97 12.04 -5.53
CA ALA A 191 -18.57 13.28 -4.88
C ALA A 191 -17.08 13.28 -4.46
N GLU A 192 -16.60 12.18 -3.90
CA GLU A 192 -15.27 12.03 -3.29
C GLU A 192 -14.15 11.68 -4.29
N HIS A 193 -14.48 10.93 -5.35
CA HIS A 193 -13.52 10.44 -6.32
C HIS A 193 -13.55 11.27 -7.62
N ALA A 194 -12.59 12.19 -7.75
CA ALA A 194 -12.47 13.04 -8.93
C ALA A 194 -12.32 12.24 -10.23
N GLU A 195 -11.68 11.07 -10.19
CA GLU A 195 -11.52 10.17 -11.33
C GLU A 195 -12.85 9.62 -11.90
N LEU A 196 -13.95 9.70 -11.15
CA LEU A 196 -15.28 9.31 -11.62
C LEU A 196 -16.03 10.41 -12.37
N ARG A 197 -15.52 11.66 -12.33
CA ARG A 197 -16.06 12.78 -13.11
C ARG A 197 -15.64 12.74 -14.57
N GLU A 198 -14.51 12.10 -14.85
CA GLU A 198 -14.15 11.63 -16.19
C GLU A 198 -15.11 10.50 -16.63
N PRO A 199 -15.18 10.15 -17.94
CA PRO A 199 -15.98 9.03 -18.40
C PRO A 199 -15.79 7.77 -17.55
N SER A 200 -16.88 7.29 -16.97
CA SER A 200 -16.90 6.18 -16.02
C SER A 200 -18.11 5.28 -16.25
N LEU A 201 -18.10 4.12 -15.61
CA LEU A 201 -19.12 3.08 -15.79
C LEU A 201 -19.63 2.61 -14.43
N ILE A 202 -20.94 2.39 -14.37
CA ILE A 202 -21.62 1.67 -13.30
C ILE A 202 -22.08 0.35 -13.90
N GLN A 203 -21.63 -0.77 -13.34
CA GLN A 203 -21.93 -2.10 -13.87
C GLN A 203 -22.60 -2.98 -12.83
N SER A 204 -23.48 -3.87 -13.29
CA SER A 204 -23.96 -4.97 -12.46
C SER A 204 -22.83 -5.94 -12.14
N ARG A 205 -22.92 -6.60 -10.99
CA ARG A 205 -21.93 -7.59 -10.59
C ARG A 205 -22.21 -8.94 -11.24
N VAL A 206 -21.38 -9.34 -12.19
CA VAL A 206 -21.41 -10.70 -12.76
C VAL A 206 -20.88 -11.70 -11.73
N VAL A 207 -21.72 -12.69 -11.38
CA VAL A 207 -21.38 -13.77 -10.46
C VAL A 207 -21.07 -15.03 -11.25
N GLY A 208 -19.88 -15.59 -11.02
CA GLY A 208 -19.37 -16.76 -11.71
C GLY A 208 -17.84 -16.81 -11.64
N HIS A 209 -17.19 -17.49 -12.57
CA HIS A 209 -15.73 -17.64 -12.58
C HIS A 209 -15.05 -16.75 -13.62
N GLY A 210 -13.76 -16.47 -13.41
CA GLY A 210 -12.95 -15.69 -14.35
C GLY A 210 -12.26 -16.59 -15.36
N GLU A 211 -12.38 -16.26 -16.65
CA GLU A 211 -11.62 -16.87 -17.73
C GLU A 211 -10.94 -15.78 -18.56
N GLY A 212 -9.90 -16.14 -19.31
CA GLY A 212 -9.20 -15.19 -20.16
C GLY A 212 -8.72 -15.85 -21.42
N VAL A 213 -8.77 -15.10 -22.53
CA VAL A 213 -8.13 -15.46 -23.79
C VAL A 213 -6.95 -14.52 -23.99
N PHE A 214 -5.80 -15.11 -24.27
CA PHE A 214 -4.52 -14.44 -24.35
C PHE A 214 -3.96 -14.65 -25.74
N GLY A 215 -3.35 -13.62 -26.31
CA GLY A 215 -2.83 -13.74 -27.65
C GLY A 215 -1.62 -12.86 -27.95
N LEU A 216 -0.90 -13.29 -28.99
CA LEU A 216 -0.01 -12.45 -29.77
C LEU A 216 -0.71 -12.18 -31.09
N PHE A 217 -0.84 -10.92 -31.44
CA PHE A 217 -1.51 -10.51 -32.68
C PHE A 217 -0.55 -9.72 -33.57
N GLU A 218 -0.72 -9.91 -34.87
CA GLU A 218 -0.01 -9.18 -35.91
C GLU A 218 -1.05 -8.48 -36.78
N ARG A 219 -1.25 -7.17 -36.56
CA ARG A 219 -2.19 -6.33 -37.32
C ARG A 219 -3.62 -6.89 -37.30
N GLY A 220 -4.06 -7.34 -36.13
CA GLY A 220 -5.37 -7.94 -35.87
C GLY A 220 -5.39 -9.46 -35.99
N GLN A 221 -4.45 -10.07 -36.72
CA GLN A 221 -4.44 -11.52 -36.91
C GLN A 221 -3.77 -12.23 -35.72
N ALA A 222 -4.47 -13.19 -35.11
CA ALA A 222 -3.90 -13.96 -34.00
C ALA A 222 -2.82 -14.93 -34.49
N ARG A 223 -1.59 -14.76 -33.98
CA ARG A 223 -0.43 -15.63 -34.26
C ARG A 223 -0.27 -16.75 -33.25
N ALA A 224 -0.74 -16.52 -32.02
CA ALA A 224 -0.77 -17.50 -30.96
C ALA A 224 -1.94 -17.19 -30.03
N LEU A 225 -2.64 -18.21 -29.55
CA LEU A 225 -3.71 -18.07 -28.57
C LEU A 225 -3.51 -19.05 -27.42
N PHE A 226 -3.93 -18.64 -26.24
CA PHE A 226 -3.91 -19.42 -25.01
C PHE A 226 -5.14 -19.04 -24.19
N ALA A 227 -5.69 -19.98 -23.42
CA ALA A 227 -6.80 -19.70 -22.51
C ALA A 227 -6.54 -20.26 -21.12
N HIS A 228 -7.05 -19.56 -20.12
CA HIS A 228 -6.98 -20.04 -18.74
C HIS A 228 -8.27 -19.77 -17.96
N ARG A 229 -8.45 -20.54 -16.88
CA ARG A 229 -9.47 -20.32 -15.87
C ARG A 229 -8.83 -19.96 -14.55
N ARG A 230 -9.39 -18.95 -13.88
CA ARG A 230 -8.97 -18.54 -12.52
C ARG A 230 -9.67 -19.42 -11.50
N LEU A 231 -8.88 -20.13 -10.70
CA LEU A 231 -9.38 -20.99 -9.62
C LEU A 231 -9.40 -20.26 -8.28
N ARG A 232 -8.45 -19.34 -8.05
CA ARG A 232 -8.42 -18.42 -6.89
C ARG A 232 -7.87 -17.05 -7.26
N GLU A 233 -8.35 -16.03 -6.57
CA GLU A 233 -8.04 -14.62 -6.82
C GLU A 233 -7.70 -13.87 -5.53
N LYS A 234 -6.90 -12.81 -5.62
CA LYS A 234 -6.60 -11.88 -4.52
C LYS A 234 -6.95 -10.44 -4.95
N PRO A 235 -7.92 -9.77 -4.30
CA PRO A 235 -8.77 -10.27 -3.22
C PRO A 235 -9.75 -11.38 -3.68
N PRO A 236 -10.32 -12.17 -2.75
CA PRO A 236 -11.20 -13.29 -3.08
C PRO A 236 -12.51 -12.93 -3.82
N SER A 237 -12.94 -11.67 -3.78
CA SER A 237 -14.17 -11.19 -4.43
C SER A 237 -14.01 -10.87 -5.93
N GLY A 238 -12.79 -10.91 -6.43
CA GLY A 238 -12.41 -10.53 -7.79
C GLY A 238 -11.12 -9.73 -7.76
N GLY A 239 -10.06 -10.24 -8.38
CA GLY A 239 -8.74 -9.64 -8.28
C GLY A 239 -7.69 -10.37 -9.10
N VAL A 240 -6.42 -10.23 -8.72
CA VAL A 240 -5.34 -10.91 -9.45
C VAL A 240 -5.39 -12.41 -9.22
N SER A 241 -5.23 -13.20 -10.28
CA SER A 241 -5.24 -14.66 -10.16
C SER A 241 -4.01 -15.19 -9.40
N VAL A 242 -4.25 -15.97 -8.36
CA VAL A 242 -3.22 -16.59 -7.50
C VAL A 242 -3.12 -18.10 -7.71
N LEU A 243 -4.19 -18.73 -8.20
CA LEU A 243 -4.22 -20.10 -8.69
C LEU A 243 -5.07 -20.14 -9.97
N ARG A 244 -4.53 -20.74 -11.03
CA ARG A 244 -5.21 -20.85 -12.33
C ARG A 244 -4.80 -22.12 -13.06
N GLU A 245 -5.57 -22.46 -14.07
CA GLU A 245 -5.44 -23.67 -14.88
C GLU A 245 -5.55 -23.33 -16.37
N SER A 246 -4.71 -23.95 -17.21
CA SER A 246 -4.87 -23.87 -18.67
C SER A 246 -6.11 -24.67 -19.10
N ILE A 247 -6.93 -24.08 -19.96
CA ILE A 247 -8.14 -24.71 -20.49
C ILE A 247 -8.05 -24.76 -22.02
N ALA A 248 -8.86 -25.58 -22.68
CA ALA A 248 -9.00 -25.49 -24.13
C ALA A 248 -9.50 -24.08 -24.53
N LEU A 249 -9.20 -23.64 -25.75
CA LEU A 249 -9.72 -22.37 -26.27
C LEU A 249 -11.27 -22.42 -26.31
N PRO A 250 -11.96 -21.65 -25.46
CA PRO A 250 -13.40 -21.75 -25.34
C PRO A 250 -14.09 -20.86 -26.38
N GLU A 251 -15.14 -21.38 -27.02
CA GLU A 251 -16.09 -20.56 -27.78
C GLU A 251 -17.28 -20.18 -26.87
N PRO A 252 -17.84 -18.95 -26.99
CA PRO A 252 -17.57 -17.94 -28.02
C PRO A 252 -16.42 -16.96 -27.70
N MET A 253 -15.75 -17.09 -26.54
CA MET A 253 -14.71 -16.13 -26.12
C MET A 253 -13.54 -16.01 -27.11
N THR A 254 -13.15 -17.12 -27.72
CA THR A 254 -12.06 -17.14 -28.71
C THR A 254 -12.43 -16.33 -29.94
N LYS A 255 -13.66 -16.47 -30.46
CA LYS A 255 -14.20 -15.59 -31.50
C LYS A 255 -14.20 -14.12 -31.07
N TYR A 256 -14.69 -13.80 -29.87
CA TYR A 256 -14.70 -12.41 -29.38
C TYR A 256 -13.31 -11.81 -29.30
N ALA A 257 -12.32 -12.55 -28.79
CA ALA A 257 -10.94 -12.07 -28.72
C ALA A 257 -10.35 -11.74 -30.10
N ARG A 258 -10.67 -12.56 -31.12
CA ARG A 258 -10.27 -12.27 -32.51
C ARG A 258 -10.94 -11.01 -33.04
N THR A 259 -12.27 -10.90 -32.90
CA THR A 259 -13.03 -9.73 -33.36
C THR A 259 -12.55 -8.43 -32.69
N ILE A 260 -12.27 -8.46 -31.39
CA ILE A 260 -11.72 -7.32 -30.65
C ILE A 260 -10.34 -6.91 -31.18
N ALA A 261 -9.46 -7.87 -31.44
CA ALA A 261 -8.12 -7.56 -31.95
C ALA A 261 -8.15 -7.06 -33.40
N GLU A 262 -9.00 -7.65 -34.24
CA GLU A 262 -9.18 -7.30 -35.65
C GLU A 262 -9.72 -5.87 -35.82
N SER A 263 -10.67 -5.45 -34.97
CA SER A 263 -11.35 -4.15 -35.11
C SER A 263 -10.44 -2.92 -34.99
N VAL A 264 -9.28 -3.08 -34.35
CA VAL A 264 -8.28 -2.01 -34.18
C VAL A 264 -6.93 -2.38 -34.82
N HIS A 265 -6.89 -3.44 -35.62
CA HIS A 265 -5.65 -3.98 -36.19
C HIS A 265 -4.55 -4.21 -35.14
N TRP A 266 -4.91 -4.77 -34.00
CA TRP A 266 -4.03 -4.89 -32.84
C TRP A 266 -2.69 -5.55 -33.17
N HIS A 267 -1.60 -4.99 -32.64
CA HIS A 267 -0.25 -5.53 -32.82
C HIS A 267 0.42 -5.73 -31.46
N GLY A 268 1.03 -6.90 -31.24
CA GLY A 268 1.65 -7.27 -29.98
C GLY A 268 0.76 -8.16 -29.11
N VAL A 269 1.10 -8.26 -27.82
CA VAL A 269 0.41 -9.14 -26.88
C VAL A 269 -0.84 -8.48 -26.29
N ALA A 270 -1.88 -9.27 -26.03
CA ALA A 270 -3.05 -8.83 -25.29
C ALA A 270 -3.66 -9.97 -24.47
N MET A 271 -4.34 -9.59 -23.38
CA MET A 271 -5.27 -10.45 -22.67
C MET A 271 -6.66 -9.84 -22.72
N MET A 272 -7.63 -10.63 -23.17
CA MET A 272 -9.05 -10.35 -23.05
C MET A 272 -9.58 -11.10 -21.83
N GLU A 273 -10.09 -10.36 -20.85
CA GLU A 273 -10.61 -10.91 -19.60
C GLU A 273 -12.12 -11.05 -19.65
N PHE A 274 -12.64 -12.20 -19.22
CA PHE A 274 -14.05 -12.49 -19.17
C PHE A 274 -14.48 -12.98 -17.78
N LYS A 275 -15.73 -12.68 -17.42
CA LYS A 275 -16.43 -13.33 -16.31
C LYS A 275 -17.51 -14.20 -16.92
N VAL A 276 -17.42 -15.51 -16.71
CA VAL A 276 -18.42 -16.47 -17.19
C VAL A 276 -19.45 -16.62 -16.09
N ASP A 277 -20.71 -16.30 -16.38
CA ASP A 277 -21.80 -16.40 -15.41
C ASP A 277 -22.25 -17.86 -15.20
N TRP A 278 -23.23 -18.07 -14.32
CA TRP A 278 -23.76 -19.41 -14.02
C TRP A 278 -24.51 -20.07 -15.19
N GLN A 279 -24.91 -19.29 -16.19
CA GLN A 279 -25.54 -19.79 -17.42
C GLN A 279 -24.51 -20.13 -18.50
N GLY A 280 -23.22 -19.85 -18.23
CA GLY A 280 -22.13 -20.08 -19.17
C GLY A 280 -21.88 -18.93 -20.14
N VAL A 281 -22.51 -17.77 -19.93
CA VAL A 281 -22.34 -16.58 -20.78
C VAL A 281 -21.06 -15.84 -20.38
N PRO A 282 -20.09 -15.66 -21.30
CA PRO A 282 -18.88 -14.92 -21.02
C PRO A 282 -19.09 -13.41 -21.23
N HIS A 283 -19.05 -12.65 -20.14
CA HIS A 283 -19.10 -11.19 -20.18
C HIS A 283 -17.69 -10.61 -20.25
N LEU A 284 -17.41 -9.77 -21.25
CA LEU A 284 -16.14 -9.06 -21.38
C LEU A 284 -15.96 -8.09 -20.21
N MET A 285 -14.79 -8.14 -19.57
CA MET A 285 -14.48 -7.36 -18.36
C MET A 285 -13.46 -6.25 -18.62
N GLU A 286 -12.40 -6.56 -19.37
CA GLU A 286 -11.38 -5.62 -19.83
C GLU A 286 -10.45 -6.26 -20.85
N VAL A 287 -9.66 -5.42 -21.55
CA VAL A 287 -8.54 -5.85 -22.38
C VAL A 287 -7.25 -5.21 -21.85
N ASN A 288 -6.26 -6.06 -21.57
CA ASN A 288 -4.95 -5.65 -21.09
C ASN A 288 -3.94 -5.75 -22.24
N GLY A 289 -3.48 -4.61 -22.75
CA GLY A 289 -2.60 -4.51 -23.91
C GLY A 289 -1.10 -4.71 -23.65
N ARG A 290 -0.75 -5.59 -22.70
CA ARG A 290 0.61 -5.85 -22.25
C ARG A 290 0.74 -7.26 -21.69
N PHE A 291 1.97 -7.66 -21.34
CA PHE A 291 2.17 -8.91 -20.61
C PHE A 291 1.45 -8.90 -19.26
N TRP A 292 0.99 -10.08 -18.89
CA TRP A 292 0.11 -10.27 -17.75
C TRP A 292 0.74 -11.02 -16.59
N GLY A 293 0.25 -10.77 -15.38
CA GLY A 293 0.82 -11.34 -14.16
C GLY A 293 0.69 -12.86 -14.01
N SER A 294 0.02 -13.56 -14.95
CA SER A 294 -0.06 -15.02 -14.99
C SER A 294 0.64 -15.64 -16.21
N LEU A 295 1.49 -14.87 -16.90
CA LEU A 295 2.20 -15.25 -18.12
C LEU A 295 2.96 -16.56 -17.99
N GLN A 296 3.53 -16.84 -16.82
CA GLN A 296 4.28 -18.06 -16.57
C GLN A 296 3.46 -19.33 -16.82
N LEU A 297 2.14 -19.30 -16.65
CA LEU A 297 1.27 -20.43 -16.97
C LEU A 297 1.28 -20.77 -18.47
N ALA A 298 1.18 -19.76 -19.34
CA ALA A 298 1.20 -19.98 -20.79
C ALA A 298 2.52 -20.63 -21.22
N VAL A 299 3.64 -20.09 -20.72
CA VAL A 299 4.99 -20.63 -20.97
C VAL A 299 5.11 -22.07 -20.46
N ASP A 300 4.64 -22.35 -19.24
CA ASP A 300 4.69 -23.69 -18.65
C ASP A 300 3.74 -24.69 -19.35
N SER A 301 2.72 -24.19 -20.06
CA SER A 301 1.77 -24.98 -20.85
C SER A 301 2.26 -25.26 -22.26
N GLY A 302 3.14 -24.42 -22.81
CA GLY A 302 3.78 -24.61 -24.11
C GLY A 302 3.74 -23.39 -25.04
N ILE A 303 2.97 -22.34 -24.73
CA ILE A 303 2.94 -21.11 -25.53
C ILE A 303 3.90 -20.08 -24.94
N ASP A 304 4.98 -19.83 -25.66
CA ASP A 304 6.04 -18.94 -25.21
C ASP A 304 5.89 -17.53 -25.79
N PHE A 305 4.90 -16.78 -25.30
CA PHE A 305 4.64 -15.41 -25.78
C PHE A 305 5.87 -14.47 -25.71
N PRO A 306 6.74 -14.48 -24.68
CA PRO A 306 7.97 -13.69 -24.69
C PRO A 306 8.84 -13.97 -25.90
N TRP A 307 9.07 -15.26 -26.20
CA TRP A 307 9.86 -15.68 -27.36
C TRP A 307 9.20 -15.29 -28.69
N LEU A 308 7.89 -15.54 -28.83
CA LEU A 308 7.16 -15.22 -30.05
C LEU A 308 7.13 -13.71 -30.31
N LEU A 309 6.96 -12.89 -29.27
CA LEU A 309 7.01 -11.43 -29.38
C LEU A 309 8.42 -10.95 -29.75
N TYR A 310 9.46 -11.56 -29.19
CA TYR A 310 10.85 -11.26 -29.56
C TYR A 310 11.13 -11.58 -31.03
N GLN A 311 10.69 -12.74 -31.52
CA GLN A 311 10.83 -13.10 -32.94
C GLN A 311 10.11 -12.08 -33.84
N LEU A 312 8.87 -11.71 -33.50
CA LEU A 312 8.11 -10.71 -34.25
C LEU A 312 8.85 -9.37 -34.28
N ALA A 313 9.32 -8.93 -33.12
CA ALA A 313 9.98 -7.63 -32.95
C ALA A 313 11.29 -7.52 -33.73
N VAL A 314 12.12 -8.57 -33.70
CA VAL A 314 13.48 -8.54 -34.24
C VAL A 314 13.53 -9.04 -35.68
N THR A 315 12.70 -10.01 -36.05
CA THR A 315 12.78 -10.66 -37.38
C THR A 315 11.58 -10.36 -38.28
N GLY A 316 10.52 -9.76 -37.74
CA GLY A 316 9.25 -9.57 -38.46
C GLY A 316 8.52 -10.87 -38.76
N ARG A 317 8.95 -12.01 -38.18
CA ARG A 317 8.35 -13.33 -38.39
C ARG A 317 8.11 -14.03 -37.07
N VAL A 318 7.05 -14.82 -37.00
CA VAL A 318 6.69 -15.61 -35.81
C VAL A 318 6.58 -17.06 -36.20
N SER A 319 7.31 -17.93 -35.50
CA SER A 319 7.16 -19.37 -35.68
C SER A 319 5.78 -19.83 -35.21
N GLU A 320 5.16 -20.76 -35.93
CA GLU A 320 3.89 -21.34 -35.53
C GLU A 320 4.05 -22.08 -34.20
N PRO A 321 3.29 -21.72 -33.15
CA PRO A 321 3.42 -22.36 -31.86
C PRO A 321 2.78 -23.76 -31.89
N ALA A 322 3.44 -24.73 -31.27
CA ALA A 322 2.84 -26.04 -31.03
C ALA A 322 1.58 -25.93 -30.15
N PRO A 323 0.65 -26.90 -30.23
CA PRO A 323 -0.48 -26.99 -29.30
C PRO A 323 -0.01 -27.00 -27.85
N TYR A 324 -0.72 -26.28 -26.98
CA TYR A 324 -0.40 -26.23 -25.55
C TYR A 324 -1.12 -27.30 -24.75
N ARG A 325 -0.54 -27.63 -23.60
CA ARG A 325 -1.11 -28.61 -22.67
C ARG A 325 -2.24 -28.00 -21.85
N ILE A 326 -3.39 -28.67 -21.89
CA ILE A 326 -4.58 -28.35 -21.09
C ILE A 326 -4.44 -28.99 -19.69
N GLY A 327 -4.99 -28.35 -18.66
CA GLY A 327 -4.97 -28.85 -17.27
C GLY A 327 -3.67 -28.58 -16.51
N VAL A 328 -2.75 -27.80 -17.08
CA VAL A 328 -1.55 -27.34 -16.37
C VAL A 328 -1.99 -26.26 -15.38
N ARG A 329 -1.55 -26.37 -14.13
CA ARG A 329 -1.88 -25.39 -13.09
C ARG A 329 -0.66 -24.57 -12.70
N SER A 330 -0.91 -23.32 -12.34
CA SER A 330 0.13 -22.40 -11.87
C SER A 330 -0.33 -21.69 -10.61
N ARG A 331 0.52 -21.72 -9.58
CA ARG A 331 0.24 -21.15 -8.25
C ARG A 331 1.26 -20.08 -7.87
N TRP A 332 0.76 -18.89 -7.53
CA TRP A 332 1.52 -17.86 -6.84
C TRP A 332 1.38 -18.03 -5.33
N TRP A 333 2.36 -18.70 -4.73
CA TRP A 333 2.29 -19.13 -3.33
C TRP A 333 2.02 -18.02 -2.31
N LEU A 334 2.74 -16.89 -2.39
CA LEU A 334 2.57 -15.80 -1.42
C LEU A 334 1.26 -15.01 -1.63
N GLY A 335 0.85 -14.79 -2.88
CA GLY A 335 -0.47 -14.21 -3.14
C GLY A 335 -1.62 -15.11 -2.70
N ASP A 336 -1.44 -16.41 -2.81
CA ASP A 336 -2.39 -17.41 -2.35
C ASP A 336 -2.42 -17.55 -0.82
N MET A 337 -1.29 -17.34 -0.15
CA MET A 337 -1.23 -17.17 1.31
C MET A 337 -2.05 -15.94 1.73
N ASP A 338 -1.91 -14.82 1.03
CA ASP A 338 -2.72 -13.63 1.31
C ASP A 338 -4.21 -13.85 1.06
N HIS A 339 -4.59 -14.62 0.03
CA HIS A 339 -5.97 -15.05 -0.16
C HIS A 339 -6.48 -15.79 1.09
N LEU A 340 -5.74 -16.79 1.57
CA LEU A 340 -6.10 -17.54 2.77
C LEU A 340 -6.22 -16.61 3.99
N LEU A 341 -5.22 -15.76 4.24
CA LEU A 341 -5.21 -14.84 5.37
C LEU A 341 -6.40 -13.87 5.33
N LEU A 342 -6.76 -13.35 4.16
CA LEU A 342 -7.95 -12.50 3.99
C LEU A 342 -9.23 -13.26 4.35
N ARG A 343 -9.39 -14.50 3.88
CA ARG A 343 -10.56 -15.35 4.16
C ARG A 343 -10.69 -15.75 5.63
N LEU A 344 -9.57 -15.85 6.34
CA LEU A 344 -9.55 -16.15 7.78
C LEU A 344 -9.79 -14.91 8.65
N ARG A 345 -9.31 -13.74 8.24
CA ARG A 345 -9.31 -12.52 9.07
C ARG A 345 -10.53 -11.61 8.88
N LYS A 346 -11.13 -11.62 7.69
CA LYS A 346 -12.27 -10.76 7.36
C LYS A 346 -13.58 -11.54 7.29
N SER A 347 -14.69 -10.85 7.54
CA SER A 347 -16.03 -11.38 7.28
C SER A 347 -16.33 -11.45 5.78
N GLU A 348 -17.35 -12.22 5.40
CA GLU A 348 -17.76 -12.35 3.99
C GLU A 348 -18.28 -11.03 3.42
N SER A 349 -18.96 -10.23 4.24
CA SER A 349 -19.46 -8.90 3.88
C SER A 349 -18.31 -7.90 3.66
N GLU A 350 -17.31 -7.87 4.54
CA GLU A 350 -16.10 -7.03 4.38
C GLU A 350 -15.30 -7.39 3.13
N LEU A 351 -15.30 -8.66 2.74
CA LEU A 351 -14.66 -9.11 1.50
C LEU A 351 -15.55 -8.92 0.28
N SER A 352 -16.83 -8.61 0.46
CA SER A 352 -17.83 -8.61 -0.61
C SER A 352 -17.83 -9.94 -1.38
N LEU A 353 -17.82 -11.08 -0.69
CA LEU A 353 -17.79 -12.38 -1.35
C LEU A 353 -19.07 -12.63 -2.16
N PRO A 354 -18.99 -13.23 -3.36
CA PRO A 354 -20.18 -13.66 -4.08
C PRO A 354 -20.87 -14.85 -3.39
N PRO A 355 -22.18 -15.04 -3.57
CA PRO A 355 -22.88 -16.25 -3.15
C PRO A 355 -22.21 -17.52 -3.70
N GLY A 356 -22.18 -18.59 -2.90
CA GLY A 356 -21.51 -19.85 -3.28
C GLY A 356 -19.99 -19.85 -3.12
N SER A 357 -19.41 -18.80 -2.54
CA SER A 357 -17.99 -18.79 -2.16
C SER A 357 -17.68 -19.94 -1.19
N PRO A 358 -16.49 -20.57 -1.27
CA PRO A 358 -16.13 -21.68 -0.37
C PRO A 358 -16.25 -21.29 1.11
N SER A 359 -16.42 -22.27 2.00
CA SER A 359 -16.30 -22.00 3.45
C SER A 359 -14.84 -21.74 3.85
N ARG A 360 -14.62 -21.22 5.06
CA ARG A 360 -13.26 -21.04 5.62
C ARG A 360 -12.50 -22.38 5.68
N LEU A 361 -13.15 -23.43 6.15
CA LEU A 361 -12.56 -24.77 6.22
C LEU A 361 -12.21 -25.30 4.82
N ALA A 362 -13.12 -25.18 3.86
CA ALA A 362 -12.87 -25.58 2.47
C ALA A 362 -11.68 -24.82 1.86
N THR A 363 -11.52 -23.54 2.22
CA THR A 363 -10.37 -22.73 1.77
C THR A 363 -9.05 -23.17 2.41
N ILE A 364 -9.05 -23.55 3.69
CA ILE A 364 -7.86 -24.14 4.35
C ILE A 364 -7.47 -25.45 3.66
N VAL A 365 -8.42 -26.38 3.50
CA VAL A 365 -8.18 -27.67 2.86
C VAL A 365 -7.66 -27.49 1.44
N SER A 366 -8.30 -26.60 0.66
CA SER A 366 -7.87 -26.27 -0.70
C SER A 366 -6.49 -25.61 -0.76
N PHE A 367 -6.09 -24.84 0.26
CA PHE A 367 -4.75 -24.23 0.33
C PHE A 367 -3.66 -25.26 0.66
N LEU A 368 -3.95 -26.19 1.57
CA LEU A 368 -3.03 -27.26 2.01
C LEU A 368 -2.87 -28.38 0.98
N ASN A 369 -3.68 -28.40 -0.07
CA ASN A 369 -3.50 -29.33 -1.17
C ASN A 369 -2.24 -29.00 -2.00
N VAL A 370 -1.08 -29.43 -1.50
CA VAL A 370 0.26 -29.17 -2.06
C VAL A 370 0.82 -30.32 -2.88
N PHE A 371 0.16 -31.47 -2.87
CA PHE A 371 0.61 -32.70 -3.53
C PHE A 371 0.11 -32.83 -4.99
N ASP A 372 -0.58 -31.82 -5.52
CA ASP A 372 -1.01 -31.81 -6.92
C ASP A 372 0.17 -31.55 -7.87
N LEU A 373 0.70 -32.64 -8.44
CA LEU A 373 1.82 -32.60 -9.41
C LEU A 373 1.51 -31.77 -10.67
N ARG A 374 0.24 -31.48 -10.96
CA ARG A 374 -0.15 -30.58 -12.07
C ARG A 374 0.11 -29.10 -11.75
N THR A 375 0.25 -28.76 -10.47
CA THR A 375 0.39 -27.39 -9.99
C THR A 375 1.86 -26.98 -9.89
N LYS A 376 2.28 -26.12 -10.82
CA LYS A 376 3.62 -25.57 -10.88
C LYS A 376 3.73 -24.27 -10.07
N PRO A 377 4.81 -24.05 -9.30
CA PRO A 377 5.05 -22.78 -8.65
C PRO A 377 5.39 -21.70 -9.70
N GLU A 378 4.74 -20.54 -9.59
CA GLU A 378 4.99 -19.41 -10.49
C GLU A 378 6.36 -18.76 -10.25
N VAL A 379 6.67 -18.44 -8.99
CA VAL A 379 7.86 -17.66 -8.63
C VAL A 379 9.01 -18.57 -8.16
N LEU A 380 8.84 -19.33 -7.08
CA LEU A 380 9.89 -20.19 -6.52
C LEU A 380 10.05 -21.48 -7.34
N LYS A 381 10.98 -21.50 -8.29
CA LYS A 381 11.31 -22.68 -9.12
C LYS A 381 12.65 -23.28 -8.70
N LEU A 382 12.74 -24.60 -8.61
CA LEU A 382 13.97 -25.30 -8.15
C LEU A 382 15.23 -24.91 -8.94
N GLY A 383 15.11 -24.73 -10.26
CA GLY A 383 16.23 -24.32 -11.12
C GLY A 383 16.55 -22.82 -11.08
N ASP A 384 15.77 -22.00 -10.36
CA ASP A 384 15.89 -20.54 -10.30
C ASP A 384 15.28 -19.99 -8.99
N LEU A 385 15.97 -20.27 -7.87
CA LEU A 385 15.47 -19.99 -6.52
C LEU A 385 15.53 -18.50 -6.13
N GLY A 386 16.45 -17.73 -6.73
CA GLY A 386 16.72 -16.33 -6.37
C GLY A 386 15.48 -15.44 -6.29
N PRO A 387 14.59 -15.44 -7.29
CA PRO A 387 13.34 -14.67 -7.27
C PRO A 387 12.42 -15.04 -6.10
N GLY A 388 12.27 -16.34 -5.83
CA GLY A 388 11.39 -16.80 -4.75
C GLY A 388 11.90 -16.42 -3.36
N LEU A 389 13.22 -16.54 -3.13
CA LEU A 389 13.84 -16.09 -1.88
C LEU A 389 13.74 -14.58 -1.70
N HIS A 390 13.92 -13.82 -2.78
CA HIS A 390 13.73 -12.37 -2.77
C HIS A 390 12.28 -11.99 -2.42
N GLU A 391 11.29 -12.62 -3.06
CA GLU A 391 9.88 -12.36 -2.78
C GLU A 391 9.52 -12.67 -1.32
N ILE A 392 9.98 -13.80 -0.78
CA ILE A 392 9.79 -14.17 0.63
C ILE A 392 10.40 -13.12 1.57
N LYS A 393 11.63 -12.66 1.28
CA LYS A 393 12.28 -11.62 2.08
C LYS A 393 11.47 -10.32 2.10
N VAL A 394 11.04 -9.85 0.92
CA VAL A 394 10.22 -8.63 0.79
C VAL A 394 8.87 -8.79 1.51
N TYR A 395 8.24 -9.96 1.38
CA TYR A 395 7.00 -10.28 2.06
C TYR A 395 7.15 -10.26 3.59
N LEU A 396 8.21 -10.88 4.14
CA LEU A 396 8.47 -10.85 5.58
C LEU A 396 8.77 -9.44 6.10
N GLN A 397 9.49 -8.64 5.32
CA GLN A 397 9.75 -7.23 5.66
C GLN A 397 8.44 -6.43 5.73
N SER A 398 7.56 -6.55 4.73
CA SER A 398 6.26 -5.85 4.72
C SER A 398 5.32 -6.34 5.83
N LEU A 399 5.34 -7.63 6.12
CA LEU A 399 4.61 -8.22 7.24
C LEU A 399 5.13 -7.67 8.58
N SER A 400 6.44 -7.57 8.76
CA SER A 400 7.06 -7.00 9.97
C SER A 400 6.73 -5.52 10.15
N ALA A 401 6.68 -4.74 9.07
CA ALA A 401 6.28 -3.33 9.09
C ALA A 401 4.79 -3.15 9.42
N SER A 402 3.94 -4.06 8.95
CA SER A 402 2.48 -4.01 9.15
C SER A 402 2.05 -4.56 10.53
N ILE A 403 2.70 -5.64 10.99
CA ILE A 403 2.40 -6.30 12.26
C ILE A 403 3.16 -5.63 13.41
N GLY A 404 4.38 -5.14 13.19
CA GLY A 404 5.25 -4.54 14.21
C GLY A 404 4.53 -3.51 15.09
N PRO A 405 3.86 -2.49 14.53
CA PRO A 405 3.14 -1.49 15.31
C PRO A 405 1.89 -2.04 16.02
N ALA A 406 1.18 -3.01 15.44
CA ALA A 406 -0.04 -3.58 16.03
C ALA A 406 0.29 -4.59 17.15
N LEU A 407 1.28 -5.45 16.94
CA LEU A 407 1.79 -6.41 17.92
C LEU A 407 2.53 -5.69 19.05
N ALA A 408 3.34 -4.65 18.74
CA ALA A 408 3.94 -3.79 19.75
C ALA A 408 2.85 -3.09 20.58
N ARG A 409 1.79 -2.56 19.96
CA ARG A 409 0.65 -1.98 20.68
C ARG A 409 -0.06 -3.02 21.56
N ARG A 410 -0.25 -4.26 21.10
CA ARG A 410 -0.96 -5.31 21.84
C ARG A 410 -0.13 -5.89 22.99
N LEU A 411 1.15 -6.17 22.76
CA LEU A 411 2.09 -6.58 23.81
C LEU A 411 2.35 -5.46 24.80
N MET A 412 2.40 -4.19 24.37
CA MET A 412 2.48 -3.05 25.28
C MET A 412 1.17 -2.81 26.02
N ALA A 413 0.00 -3.02 25.41
CA ALA A 413 -1.27 -2.95 26.12
C ALA A 413 -1.35 -4.01 27.22
N ILE A 414 -0.84 -5.22 26.99
CA ILE A 414 -0.71 -6.26 28.02
C ILE A 414 0.31 -5.85 29.08
N ARG A 415 1.49 -5.34 28.69
CA ARG A 415 2.49 -4.79 29.63
C ARG A 415 1.98 -3.58 30.41
N TYR A 416 1.07 -2.81 29.84
CA TYR A 416 0.46 -1.62 30.43
C TYR A 416 -0.71 -1.96 31.33
N ALA A 417 -1.52 -2.97 30.98
CA ALA A 417 -2.55 -3.53 31.84
C ALA A 417 -1.94 -4.21 33.07
N THR A 418 -0.85 -4.96 32.86
CA THR A 418 -0.06 -5.56 33.96
C THR A 418 0.67 -4.50 34.77
N ALA A 419 1.25 -3.45 34.16
CA ALA A 419 1.77 -2.31 34.89
C ALA A 419 0.64 -1.62 35.70
N ASN A 420 -0.47 -1.21 35.10
CA ASN A 420 -1.59 -0.59 35.83
C ASN A 420 -2.12 -1.46 36.98
N ALA A 421 -2.15 -2.79 36.82
CA ALA A 421 -2.51 -3.71 37.90
C ALA A 421 -1.45 -3.69 39.01
N VAL A 422 -0.17 -3.88 38.67
CA VAL A 422 0.96 -3.82 39.62
C VAL A 422 1.05 -2.46 40.34
N TRP A 423 0.61 -1.39 39.68
CA TRP A 423 0.59 -0.02 40.18
C TRP A 423 -0.63 0.30 41.05
N LYS A 424 -1.82 -0.20 40.72
CA LYS A 424 -3.03 -0.13 41.59
C LYS A 424 -2.84 -0.87 42.91
N PHE A 425 -2.02 -1.93 42.91
CA PHE A 425 -1.78 -2.77 44.08
C PHE A 425 -0.44 -2.49 44.80
N GLY A 426 0.26 -1.38 44.47
CA GLY A 426 1.46 -0.94 45.21
C GLY A 426 2.75 -1.74 44.98
N LEU A 427 2.70 -2.87 44.26
CA LEU A 427 3.86 -3.75 43.99
C LEU A 427 4.91 -3.16 43.02
N GLY A 428 4.62 -2.05 42.33
CA GLY A 428 5.49 -1.45 41.30
C GLY A 428 6.38 -0.27 41.71
N LEU A 429 6.15 0.30 42.90
CA LEU A 429 6.82 1.54 43.35
C LEU A 429 8.36 1.41 43.43
N GLY A 430 8.87 0.24 43.85
CA GLY A 430 10.31 -0.02 43.95
C GLY A 430 11.03 -0.02 42.59
N LEU A 431 10.48 -0.72 41.59
CA LEU A 431 11.03 -0.76 40.23
C LEU A 431 10.92 0.61 39.53
N HIS A 432 9.82 1.32 39.77
CA HIS A 432 9.67 2.68 39.24
C HIS A 432 10.65 3.66 39.86
N ARG A 433 10.84 3.64 41.18
CA ARG A 433 11.87 4.46 41.87
C ARG A 433 13.27 4.17 41.34
N ARG A 434 13.61 2.90 41.08
CA ARG A 434 14.89 2.53 40.44
C ARG A 434 15.01 3.11 39.03
N ARG A 435 13.94 3.05 38.23
CA ARG A 435 13.92 3.60 36.87
C ARG A 435 14.01 5.13 36.85
N MET A 436 13.32 5.80 37.77
CA MET A 436 13.43 7.25 37.98
C MET A 436 14.85 7.62 38.39
N LYS A 437 15.41 7.00 39.43
CA LYS A 437 16.80 7.24 39.87
C LYS A 437 17.81 7.06 38.75
N ARG A 438 17.66 6.01 37.92
CA ARG A 438 18.53 5.80 36.75
C ARG A 438 18.35 6.84 35.65
N LYS A 439 17.13 7.35 35.44
CA LYS A 439 16.91 8.41 34.44
C LYS A 439 17.45 9.75 34.93
N LEU A 440 17.26 10.03 36.22
CA LEU A 440 17.81 11.16 36.96
C LEU A 440 19.27 10.95 37.37
N SER A 441 19.98 9.95 36.83
CA SER A 441 21.44 9.86 36.96
C SER A 441 22.14 10.28 35.66
N GLY A 442 21.38 10.56 34.60
CA GLY A 442 21.90 11.15 33.36
C GLY A 442 21.63 12.65 33.34
N ARG A 443 22.38 13.38 32.50
CA ARG A 443 22.22 14.83 32.33
C ARG A 443 20.81 15.16 31.80
N ILE A 444 20.05 15.95 32.56
CA ILE A 444 18.74 16.48 32.17
C ILE A 444 18.89 17.97 31.91
N GLN A 445 18.70 18.41 30.67
CA GLN A 445 18.75 19.82 30.30
C GLN A 445 17.37 20.35 29.94
N THR A 446 16.51 19.50 29.35
CA THR A 446 15.17 19.90 28.92
C THR A 446 14.08 19.06 29.58
N VAL A 447 13.18 19.72 30.30
CA VAL A 447 11.98 19.11 30.91
C VAL A 447 10.73 19.60 30.19
N LEU A 448 9.92 18.67 29.71
CA LEU A 448 8.61 18.97 29.12
C LEU A 448 7.49 18.54 30.05
N VAL A 449 6.63 19.48 30.43
CA VAL A 449 5.51 19.24 31.32
C VAL A 449 4.19 19.23 30.54
N LEU A 450 3.40 18.19 30.73
CA LEU A 450 2.16 17.96 29.98
C LEU A 450 0.95 17.82 30.90
N CYS A 451 -0.14 18.46 30.51
CA CYS A 451 -1.47 18.17 31.00
C CYS A 451 -2.46 18.10 29.82
N LYS A 452 -3.75 17.95 30.10
CA LYS A 452 -4.77 17.87 29.05
C LYS A 452 -4.77 19.13 28.16
N GLY A 453 -5.18 20.27 28.73
CA GLY A 453 -5.40 21.50 27.98
C GLY A 453 -4.26 22.51 27.95
N ASN A 454 -3.21 22.34 28.76
CA ASN A 454 -2.11 23.33 28.91
C ASN A 454 -2.56 24.76 29.30
N VAL A 455 -3.69 24.85 30.01
CA VAL A 455 -4.27 26.11 30.49
C VAL A 455 -4.14 26.34 32.00
N CYS A 456 -3.90 25.28 32.80
CA CYS A 456 -3.81 25.37 34.27
C CYS A 456 -2.54 24.68 34.82
N ARG A 457 -2.53 23.34 34.80
CA ARG A 457 -1.55 22.51 35.52
C ARG A 457 -0.12 22.55 34.96
N SER A 458 0.05 22.30 33.66
CA SER A 458 1.39 22.32 33.06
C SER A 458 2.02 23.72 33.03
N PRO A 459 1.25 24.83 32.83
CA PRO A 459 1.78 26.18 33.01
C PRO A 459 2.27 26.46 34.44
N PHE A 460 1.52 26.05 35.47
CA PHE A 460 1.99 26.17 36.86
C PHE A 460 3.35 25.50 37.07
N ALA A 461 3.46 24.23 36.66
CA ALA A 461 4.67 23.45 36.84
C ALA A 461 5.86 24.00 36.02
N GLU A 462 5.61 24.47 34.80
CA GLU A 462 6.64 25.08 33.95
C GLU A 462 7.24 26.33 34.60
N ARG A 463 6.39 27.29 34.97
CA ARG A 463 6.88 28.54 35.58
C ARG A 463 7.54 28.30 36.92
N TYR A 464 6.96 27.42 37.74
CA TYR A 464 7.53 27.06 39.03
C TYR A 464 8.93 26.46 38.88
N LEU A 465 9.09 25.42 38.03
CA LEU A 465 10.38 24.77 37.81
C LEU A 465 11.39 25.74 37.20
N ALA A 466 11.00 26.55 36.22
CA ALA A 466 11.91 27.50 35.58
C ALA A 466 12.43 28.55 36.56
N GLN A 467 11.55 29.15 37.38
CA GLN A 467 11.94 30.15 38.37
C GLN A 467 12.88 29.58 39.44
N HIS A 468 12.52 28.43 40.01
CA HIS A 468 13.30 27.84 41.10
C HIS A 468 14.60 27.20 40.61
N ALA A 469 14.64 26.64 39.40
CA ALA A 469 15.87 26.17 38.77
C ALA A 469 16.84 27.33 38.53
N ASN A 470 16.36 28.46 38.01
CA ASN A 470 17.17 29.66 37.80
C ASN A 470 17.72 30.21 39.12
N ALA A 471 16.90 30.26 40.18
CA ALA A 471 17.33 30.69 41.51
C ALA A 471 18.43 29.78 42.11
N GLN A 472 18.43 28.49 41.74
CA GLN A 472 19.45 27.52 42.14
C GLN A 472 20.65 27.46 41.16
N GLY A 473 20.67 28.28 40.11
CA GLY A 473 21.74 28.28 39.10
C GLY A 473 21.76 27.03 38.21
N LEU A 474 20.66 26.28 38.13
CA LEU A 474 20.55 25.07 37.32
C LEU A 474 20.29 25.45 35.85
N PRO A 475 21.08 24.95 34.88
CA PRO A 475 20.87 25.21 33.45
C PRO A 475 19.74 24.33 32.88
N LEU A 476 18.53 24.51 33.41
CA LEU A 476 17.34 23.71 33.08
C LEU A 476 16.37 24.50 32.20
N GLN A 477 16.15 24.02 30.98
CA GLN A 477 15.07 24.50 30.13
C GLN A 477 13.78 23.74 30.47
N VAL A 478 12.72 24.49 30.79
CA VAL A 478 11.40 23.92 31.05
C VAL A 478 10.43 24.38 29.98
N LEU A 479 9.69 23.44 29.41
CA LEU A 479 8.69 23.64 28.38
C LEU A 479 7.34 23.08 28.86
N SER A 480 6.22 23.63 28.40
CA SER A 480 4.92 23.00 28.58
C SER A 480 4.12 22.84 27.28
N ALA A 481 3.28 21.80 27.23
CA ALA A 481 2.35 21.58 26.13
C ALA A 481 1.08 20.83 26.57
N GLY A 482 0.06 20.86 25.72
CA GLY A 482 -1.23 20.21 25.90
C GLY A 482 -1.38 18.98 25.02
N LEU A 483 -1.97 17.93 25.58
CA LEU A 483 -2.26 16.68 24.87
C LEU A 483 -3.54 16.78 24.02
N ASP A 484 -4.43 17.68 24.41
CA ASP A 484 -5.75 17.95 23.83
C ASP A 484 -6.10 19.43 24.07
N THR A 485 -5.55 20.31 23.23
CA THR A 485 -5.66 21.77 23.33
C THR A 485 -5.64 22.44 21.96
N THR A 486 -6.03 23.70 21.93
CA THR A 486 -5.85 24.64 20.81
C THR A 486 -4.61 25.47 21.07
N ALA A 487 -3.82 25.81 20.05
CA ALA A 487 -2.63 26.63 20.22
C ALA A 487 -2.97 28.12 20.45
N HIS A 488 -2.08 28.82 21.16
CA HIS A 488 -2.10 30.28 21.34
C HIS A 488 -3.24 30.85 22.21
N GLU A 489 -3.92 30.01 22.99
CA GLU A 489 -4.87 30.46 24.01
C GLU A 489 -4.13 30.91 25.29
N PRO A 490 -4.67 31.89 26.04
CA PRO A 490 -4.10 32.27 27.33
C PRO A 490 -4.26 31.16 28.38
N ALA A 491 -3.51 31.26 29.48
CA ALA A 491 -3.79 30.46 30.66
C ALA A 491 -5.20 30.77 31.21
N TYR A 492 -5.80 29.81 31.90
CA TYR A 492 -7.13 29.97 32.47
C TYR A 492 -7.14 31.12 33.50
N PRO A 493 -8.16 32.00 33.56
CA PRO A 493 -8.14 33.18 34.41
C PRO A 493 -7.85 32.90 35.89
N LEU A 494 -8.48 31.87 36.47
CA LEU A 494 -8.20 31.49 37.87
C LEU A 494 -6.78 30.92 38.05
N ALA A 495 -6.19 30.31 37.02
CA ALA A 495 -4.80 29.89 37.07
C ALA A 495 -3.86 31.11 37.14
N ILE A 496 -4.13 32.15 36.34
CA ILE A 496 -3.36 33.40 36.36
C ILE A 496 -3.43 34.06 37.74
N VAL A 497 -4.65 34.22 38.28
CA VAL A 497 -4.85 34.82 39.62
C VAL A 497 -4.18 34.00 40.71
N THR A 498 -4.25 32.66 40.63
CA THR A 498 -3.59 31.79 41.62
C THR A 498 -2.07 31.90 41.53
N ALA A 499 -1.50 31.89 40.32
CA ALA A 499 -0.06 32.01 40.12
C ALA A 499 0.49 33.35 40.63
N SER A 500 -0.23 34.46 40.40
CA SER A 500 0.23 35.78 40.81
C SER A 500 0.29 35.97 42.33
N GLN A 501 -0.45 35.16 43.11
CA GLN A 501 -0.32 35.15 44.58
C GLN A 501 1.03 34.59 45.07
N TYR A 502 1.74 33.88 44.20
CA TYR A 502 3.03 33.24 44.49
C TYR A 502 4.12 33.78 43.55
N ASP A 503 3.98 35.03 43.10
CA ASP A 503 4.94 35.74 42.24
C ASP A 503 5.29 35.02 40.92
N LEU A 504 4.37 34.20 40.39
CA LEU A 504 4.51 33.55 39.09
C LEU A 504 3.65 34.25 38.04
N ASP A 505 4.29 34.68 36.96
CA ASP A 505 3.58 35.26 35.81
C ASP A 505 3.10 34.18 34.83
N LEU A 506 1.79 34.10 34.65
CA LEU A 506 1.13 33.31 33.60
C LEU A 506 0.46 34.16 32.51
N ASN A 507 0.53 35.50 32.57
CA ASN A 507 -0.09 36.37 31.56
C ASN A 507 0.57 36.21 30.18
N THR A 508 1.87 35.94 30.19
CA THR A 508 2.67 35.67 28.98
C THR A 508 2.53 34.24 28.47
N HIS A 509 1.91 33.33 29.22
CA HIS A 509 1.72 31.94 28.82
C HIS A 509 0.79 31.82 27.61
N ARG A 510 1.12 30.95 26.67
CA ARG A 510 0.27 30.57 25.55
C ARG A 510 0.25 29.06 25.40
N THR A 511 -0.93 28.50 25.23
CA THR A 511 -1.10 27.06 25.02
C THR A 511 -0.31 26.60 23.80
N THR A 512 0.35 25.46 23.94
CA THR A 512 1.15 24.84 22.88
C THR A 512 0.65 23.42 22.66
N ILE A 513 0.43 23.04 21.41
CA ILE A 513 0.06 21.66 21.06
C ILE A 513 1.32 20.80 21.09
N ILE A 514 1.23 19.64 21.74
CA ILE A 514 2.34 18.67 21.74
C ILE A 514 2.73 18.27 20.31
N SER A 515 4.03 18.28 20.01
CA SER A 515 4.60 17.93 18.71
C SER A 515 5.74 16.91 18.83
N THR A 516 6.08 16.24 17.72
CA THR A 516 7.23 15.33 17.66
C THR A 516 8.52 16.04 18.06
N GLU A 517 8.71 17.28 17.59
CA GLU A 517 9.89 18.09 17.90
C GLU A 517 10.04 18.34 19.41
N LEU A 518 8.95 18.71 20.10
CA LEU A 518 8.96 18.91 21.55
C LEU A 518 9.29 17.62 22.29
N VAL A 519 8.72 16.49 21.85
CA VAL A 519 8.98 15.18 22.44
C VAL A 519 10.45 14.80 22.26
N GLU A 520 11.01 14.95 21.07
CA GLU A 520 12.40 14.58 20.75
C GLU A 520 13.41 15.43 21.53
N ARG A 521 13.21 16.75 21.58
CA ARG A 521 14.09 17.71 22.28
C ARG A 521 14.12 17.57 23.80
N SER A 522 13.15 16.86 24.38
CA SER A 522 13.02 16.75 25.84
C SER A 522 13.80 15.56 26.40
N ASP A 523 14.54 15.76 27.48
CA ASP A 523 15.23 14.67 28.18
C ASP A 523 14.31 13.94 29.15
N LEU A 524 13.37 14.68 29.75
CA LEU A 524 12.40 14.24 30.74
C LEU A 524 11.02 14.80 30.40
N ILE A 525 10.00 13.95 30.45
CA ILE A 525 8.61 14.33 30.23
C ILE A 525 7.81 14.05 31.51
N LEU A 526 7.06 15.05 31.98
CA LEU A 526 6.26 14.97 33.19
C LEU A 526 4.78 15.09 32.86
N VAL A 527 3.95 14.19 33.39
CA VAL A 527 2.49 14.22 33.20
C VAL A 527 1.75 14.27 34.52
N MET A 528 0.54 14.84 34.52
CA MET A 528 -0.23 15.04 35.77
C MET A 528 -0.98 13.79 36.25
N GLU A 529 -1.30 12.87 35.33
CA GLU A 529 -2.18 11.72 35.58
C GLU A 529 -1.79 10.55 34.67
N LEU A 530 -2.11 9.32 35.09
CA LEU A 530 -1.85 8.11 34.29
C LEU A 530 -2.52 8.14 32.90
N VAL A 531 -3.70 8.76 32.79
CA VAL A 531 -4.40 8.87 31.50
C VAL A 531 -3.60 9.72 30.49
N HIS A 532 -2.89 10.75 30.94
CA HIS A 532 -2.05 11.58 30.08
C HIS A 532 -0.89 10.78 29.46
N ASN A 533 -0.28 9.87 30.22
CA ASN A 533 0.72 8.95 29.69
C ASN A 533 0.13 8.07 28.56
N THR A 534 -1.13 7.64 28.72
CA THR A 534 -1.85 6.86 27.70
C THR A 534 -2.10 7.70 26.44
N MET A 535 -2.53 8.95 26.61
CA MET A 535 -2.78 9.89 25.51
C MET A 535 -1.49 10.22 24.75
N LEU A 536 -0.40 10.51 25.48
CA LEU A 536 0.91 10.76 24.90
C LEU A 536 1.40 9.55 24.12
N PHE A 537 1.36 8.36 24.71
CA PHE A 537 1.85 7.13 24.07
C PHE A 537 1.09 6.77 22.78
N ARG A 538 -0.21 7.03 22.70
CA ARG A 538 -1.01 6.82 21.48
C ARG A 538 -0.48 7.64 20.30
N LYS A 539 0.07 8.83 20.57
CA LYS A 539 0.62 9.75 19.57
C LYS A 539 2.14 9.58 19.38
N PHE A 540 2.87 9.29 20.45
CA PHE A 540 4.35 9.29 20.54
C PHE A 540 4.87 8.09 21.36
N PRO A 541 4.95 6.88 20.78
CA PRO A 541 5.33 5.66 21.51
C PRO A 541 6.73 5.70 22.16
N GLU A 542 7.68 6.37 21.52
CA GLU A 542 9.07 6.55 21.94
C GLU A 542 9.21 7.36 23.23
N ALA A 543 8.24 8.24 23.53
CA ALA A 543 8.23 9.08 24.73
C ALA A 543 8.19 8.25 26.03
N CYS A 544 7.62 7.04 25.99
CA CYS A 544 7.42 6.18 27.16
C CYS A 544 8.69 5.94 27.99
N LYS A 545 9.87 5.96 27.34
CA LYS A 545 11.16 5.75 28.03
C LYS A 545 11.50 6.86 29.02
N LYS A 546 11.03 8.08 28.75
CA LYS A 546 11.35 9.33 29.46
C LYS A 546 10.16 10.03 30.11
N THR A 547 8.99 9.40 30.15
CA THR A 547 7.77 9.95 30.77
C THR A 547 7.54 9.46 32.21
N PHE A 548 7.24 10.38 33.12
CA PHE A 548 6.96 10.12 34.54
C PHE A 548 5.79 10.97 35.07
N LEU A 549 5.18 10.55 36.18
CA LEU A 549 4.14 11.34 36.84
C LEU A 549 4.80 12.41 37.72
N LEU A 550 4.37 13.67 37.56
CA LEU A 550 4.89 14.77 38.39
C LEU A 550 4.60 14.50 39.88
N GLY A 551 3.39 14.07 40.22
CA GLY A 551 2.99 13.80 41.60
C GLY A 551 3.81 12.73 42.34
N HIS A 552 4.69 11.98 41.66
CA HIS A 552 5.61 11.05 42.33
C HIS A 552 6.78 11.72 43.03
N PHE A 553 7.07 12.97 42.68
CA PHE A 553 8.15 13.74 43.25
C PHE A 553 7.75 14.47 44.54
N SER A 554 6.47 14.48 44.91
CA SER A 554 6.02 15.09 46.16
C SER A 554 6.44 14.26 47.39
N PRO A 555 6.52 14.87 48.59
CA PRO A 555 6.84 14.16 49.84
C PRO A 555 5.87 13.01 50.14
N ARG A 556 4.61 13.14 49.73
CA ARG A 556 3.60 12.09 49.73
C ARG A 556 3.21 11.78 48.28
N PRO A 557 3.89 10.81 47.63
CA PRO A 557 3.69 10.52 46.22
C PRO A 557 2.23 10.23 45.87
N VAL A 558 1.71 10.91 44.86
CA VAL A 558 0.36 10.72 44.33
C VAL A 558 0.39 10.35 42.86
N THR A 559 -0.60 9.55 42.43
CA THR A 559 -0.71 9.11 41.03
C THR A 559 -1.52 10.06 40.15
N GLN A 560 -2.17 11.06 40.76
CA GLN A 560 -3.05 12.01 40.09
C GLN A 560 -2.98 13.39 40.76
N ILE A 561 -2.68 14.40 39.95
CA ILE A 561 -2.90 15.81 40.28
C ILE A 561 -4.19 16.22 39.57
N ARG A 562 -5.29 16.33 40.33
CA ARG A 562 -6.64 16.61 39.79
C ARG A 562 -6.65 17.91 38.99
N ASP A 563 -7.44 17.95 37.92
CA ASP A 563 -7.58 19.15 37.09
C ASP A 563 -8.47 20.18 37.77
N PRO A 564 -8.00 21.40 38.08
CA PRO A 564 -8.83 22.42 38.71
C PRO A 564 -9.73 23.17 37.70
N TYR A 565 -9.61 22.87 36.40
CA TYR A 565 -10.37 23.56 35.35
C TYR A 565 -11.90 23.54 35.60
N GLY A 566 -12.53 24.71 35.63
CA GLY A 566 -13.95 24.87 35.94
C GLY A 566 -14.31 24.74 37.44
N GLY A 567 -13.31 24.55 38.30
CA GLY A 567 -13.47 24.46 39.75
C GLY A 567 -13.37 25.81 40.48
N THR A 568 -13.37 25.72 41.80
CA THR A 568 -13.28 26.84 42.76
C THR A 568 -11.84 27.33 42.94
N ARG A 569 -11.68 28.55 43.47
CA ARG A 569 -10.36 29.12 43.82
C ARG A 569 -9.56 28.19 44.74
N GLN A 570 -10.21 27.58 45.72
CA GLN A 570 -9.58 26.65 46.65
C GLN A 570 -9.00 25.42 45.93
N GLU A 571 -9.69 24.90 44.90
CA GLU A 571 -9.18 23.76 44.11
C GLU A 571 -7.96 24.15 43.26
N PHE A 572 -7.91 25.38 42.73
CA PHE A 572 -6.71 25.90 42.07
C PHE A 572 -5.53 26.04 43.04
N GLU A 573 -5.75 26.59 44.23
CA GLU A 573 -4.72 26.74 45.27
C GLU A 573 -4.18 25.37 45.72
N GLN A 574 -5.07 24.39 45.96
CA GLN A 574 -4.68 23.01 46.29
C GLN A 574 -3.88 22.34 45.17
N CYS A 575 -4.32 22.51 43.91
CA CYS A 575 -3.62 21.98 42.76
C CYS A 575 -2.22 22.61 42.63
N TYR A 576 -2.13 23.92 42.78
CA TYR A 576 -0.86 24.66 42.73
C TYR A 576 0.10 24.20 43.82
N ALA A 577 -0.35 24.12 45.07
CA ALA A 577 0.47 23.68 46.20
C ALA A 577 1.02 22.26 46.00
N LEU A 578 0.20 21.34 45.48
CA LEU A 578 0.64 19.97 45.19
C LEU A 578 1.65 19.92 44.04
N ILE A 579 1.48 20.74 43.01
CA ILE A 579 2.45 20.89 41.93
C ILE A 579 3.77 21.43 42.47
N GLY A 580 3.75 22.48 43.29
CA GLY A 580 4.95 23.06 43.92
C GLY A 580 5.73 22.01 44.72
N GLN A 581 5.06 21.29 45.62
CA GLN A 581 5.69 20.21 46.40
C GLN A 581 6.35 19.13 45.53
N ALA A 582 5.72 18.78 44.41
CA ALA A 582 6.28 17.83 43.46
C ALA A 582 7.46 18.41 42.68
N CYS A 583 7.38 19.68 42.27
CA CYS A 583 8.46 20.38 41.60
C CYS A 583 9.70 20.52 42.50
N ASP A 584 9.52 20.84 43.78
CA ASP A 584 10.61 20.90 44.77
C ASP A 584 11.34 19.56 44.91
N GLY A 585 10.59 18.47 45.06
CA GLY A 585 11.17 17.14 45.18
C GLY A 585 11.85 16.64 43.90
N LEU A 586 11.47 17.17 42.73
CA LEU A 586 12.19 16.95 41.48
C LEU A 586 13.49 17.77 41.45
N LEU A 587 13.42 19.07 41.75
CA LEU A 587 14.59 19.96 41.75
C LEU A 587 15.66 19.45 42.72
N GLY A 588 15.29 19.04 43.94
CA GLY A 588 16.24 18.44 44.88
C GLY A 588 16.99 17.23 44.30
N GLN A 589 16.32 16.40 43.50
CA GLN A 589 16.95 15.25 42.83
C GLN A 589 17.82 15.65 41.63
N LEU A 590 17.52 16.78 40.97
CA LEU A 590 18.33 17.31 39.87
C LEU A 590 19.57 18.04 40.38
N THR A 591 19.48 18.78 41.48
CA THR A 591 20.60 19.52 42.09
C THR A 591 21.72 18.58 42.55
N ASP A 592 21.37 17.42 43.12
CA ASP A 592 22.32 16.35 43.46
C ASP A 592 23.17 15.85 42.26
N GLN A 593 22.77 16.13 41.02
CA GLN A 593 23.54 15.81 39.81
C GLN A 593 24.62 16.84 39.47
N PHE A 594 24.45 18.11 39.87
CA PHE A 594 25.37 19.20 39.52
C PHE A 594 26.41 19.46 40.61
N THR A 595 26.24 18.85 41.80
CA THR A 595 27.20 18.94 42.92
C THR A 595 28.14 17.74 43.02
N LYS A 596 27.97 16.72 42.17
CA LYS A 596 28.89 15.57 41.99
C LYS A 596 29.59 15.67 40.64
#